data_AF-A0A849N0B4-F1
#
_entry.id   AF-A0A849N0B4-F1
#
_cell.length_a   1.000
_cell.length_b   1.000
_cell.length_c   1.000
_cell.angle_alpha   90.00
_cell.angle_beta   90.00
_cell.angle_gamma   90.00
#
_symmetry.space_group_name_H-M   'P 1'
#
loop_
_entity.id
_entity.type
_entity.pdbx_description
1 polymer ?
#
loop_
_entity_poly.entity_id
_entity_poly.type
_entity_poly.pdbx_seq_one_letter_code
_entity_poly.pdbx_strand_id
1 'polypeptide(L)'
;MALRLVSSGDSPALEIRDHLLPLVQERGTLEVQRDAVRLIALRTDGWVIEHWTPFNDLMPGEASSPGYRHALQRQHTAPDLPYGLDVWRAGAKVLSMLWSDDGTFEVSDFVRGGWEVDALAL
;
A
#
# COMPACT_ATOMS: atom_id res chain seq x y z
N MET A 1 -8.40 22.10 -7.24
CA MET A 1 -9.06 21.92 -5.93
C MET A 1 -9.72 20.55 -5.98
N ALA A 2 -8.98 19.51 -5.61
CA ALA A 2 -9.45 18.13 -5.69
C ALA A 2 -10.21 17.81 -4.39
N LEU A 3 -11.45 17.34 -4.53
CA LEU A 3 -12.32 16.98 -3.42
C LEU A 3 -11.75 15.75 -2.72
N ARG A 4 -11.28 15.90 -1.48
CA ARG A 4 -10.92 14.78 -0.59
C ARG A 4 -12.23 14.25 0.01
N LEU A 5 -12.77 13.20 -0.58
CA LEU A 5 -13.93 12.47 -0.05
C LEU A 5 -13.47 11.66 1.16
N VAL A 6 -13.56 12.26 2.35
CA VAL A 6 -13.63 11.49 3.59
C VAL A 6 -15.08 11.03 3.71
N SER A 7 -15.40 9.84 3.19
CA SER A 7 -16.73 9.27 3.36
C SER A 7 -16.64 7.77 3.58
N SER A 8 -17.54 7.27 4.41
CA SER A 8 -17.85 5.88 4.79
C SER A 8 -17.94 4.81 3.66
N GLY A 9 -17.47 5.08 2.44
CA GLY A 9 -17.48 4.19 1.27
C GLY A 9 -16.14 3.54 0.93
N ASP A 10 -15.12 3.62 1.80
CA ASP A 10 -13.81 2.97 1.61
C ASP A 10 -13.79 1.48 2.02
N SER A 11 -14.89 0.96 2.58
CA SER A 11 -15.02 -0.47 2.95
C SER A 11 -14.62 -1.42 1.81
N PRO A 12 -15.06 -1.21 0.55
CA PRO A 12 -14.71 -2.12 -0.53
C PRO A 12 -13.21 -2.07 -0.89
N ALA A 13 -12.56 -0.92 -0.77
CA ALA A 13 -11.12 -0.81 -1.02
C ALA A 13 -10.31 -1.56 0.05
N LEU A 14 -10.72 -1.45 1.31
CA LEU A 14 -10.13 -2.21 2.42
C LEU A 14 -10.37 -3.71 2.27
N GLU A 15 -11.60 -4.13 1.93
CA GLU A 15 -11.92 -5.54 1.69
C GLU A 15 -11.07 -6.14 0.55
N ILE A 16 -10.92 -5.41 -0.55
CA ILE A 16 -10.06 -5.82 -1.67
C ILE A 16 -8.59 -5.87 -1.23
N ARG A 17 -8.10 -4.89 -0.46
CA ARG A 17 -6.74 -4.92 0.08
C ARG A 17 -6.52 -6.17 0.92
N ASP A 18 -7.41 -6.43 1.87
CA ASP A 18 -7.27 -7.51 2.83
C ASP A 18 -7.35 -8.88 2.16
N HIS A 19 -8.07 -8.99 1.04
CA HIS A 19 -8.10 -10.19 0.20
C HIS A 19 -6.84 -10.36 -0.66
N LEU A 20 -6.38 -9.30 -1.33
CA LEU A 20 -5.26 -9.37 -2.29
C LEU A 20 -3.88 -9.39 -1.63
N LEU A 21 -3.75 -8.77 -0.46
CA LEU A 21 -2.47 -8.62 0.23
C LEU A 21 -1.82 -9.97 0.60
N PRO A 22 -2.54 -10.96 1.16
CA PRO A 22 -1.99 -12.29 1.36
C PRO A 22 -1.56 -12.96 0.05
N LEU A 23 -2.34 -12.81 -1.02
CA LEU A 23 -2.04 -13.43 -2.32
C LEU A 23 -0.74 -12.90 -2.92
N VAL A 24 -0.51 -11.59 -2.90
CA VAL A 24 0.75 -11.01 -3.40
C VAL A 24 1.92 -11.35 -2.48
N GLN A 25 1.72 -11.47 -1.17
CA GLN A 25 2.79 -11.89 -0.25
C GLN A 25 3.19 -13.35 -0.44
N GLU A 26 2.23 -14.25 -0.70
CA GLU A 26 2.47 -15.69 -0.86
C GLU A 26 2.95 -16.07 -2.27
N ARG A 27 2.33 -15.47 -3.30
CA ARG A 27 2.53 -15.86 -4.71
C ARG A 27 3.30 -14.84 -5.53
N GLY A 28 3.48 -13.63 -5.01
CA GLY A 28 4.18 -12.56 -5.71
C GLY A 28 5.68 -12.82 -5.82
N THR A 29 6.28 -12.23 -6.84
CA THR A 29 7.73 -12.24 -7.05
C THR A 29 8.32 -10.92 -6.59
N LEU A 30 9.47 -10.98 -5.91
CA LEU A 30 10.23 -9.78 -5.58
C LEU A 30 10.78 -9.16 -6.88
N GLU A 31 10.25 -8.01 -7.29
CA GLU A 31 10.71 -7.31 -8.50
C GLU A 31 11.78 -6.28 -8.18
N VAL A 32 11.64 -5.55 -7.07
CA VAL A 32 12.60 -4.51 -6.66
C VAL A 32 12.85 -4.61 -5.16
N GLN A 33 14.13 -4.57 -4.82
CA GLN A 33 14.61 -4.34 -3.46
C GLN A 33 15.76 -3.34 -3.57
N ARG A 34 15.49 -2.06 -3.24
CA ARG A 34 16.49 -1.00 -3.29
C ARG A 34 16.32 -0.06 -2.12
N ASP A 35 17.44 0.27 -1.49
CA ASP A 35 17.59 1.24 -0.41
C ASP A 35 16.57 1.08 0.73
N ALA A 36 15.41 1.73 0.61
CA ALA A 36 14.37 1.80 1.62
C ALA A 36 13.03 1.17 1.21
N VAL A 37 12.93 0.52 0.03
CA VAL A 37 11.66 -0.02 -0.48
C VAL A 37 11.82 -1.44 -1.04
N ARG A 38 10.86 -2.30 -0.68
CA ARG A 38 10.63 -3.63 -1.22
C ARG A 38 9.33 -3.62 -2.00
N LEU A 39 9.39 -4.04 -3.26
CA LEU A 39 8.24 -4.22 -4.15
C LEU A 39 8.07 -5.71 -4.45
N ILE A 40 6.92 -6.25 -4.07
CA ILE A 40 6.47 -7.58 -4.49
C ILE A 40 5.37 -7.40 -5.51
N ALA A 41 5.53 -8.00 -6.69
CA ALA A 41 4.51 -7.96 -7.73
C ALA A 41 3.96 -9.37 -8.01
N LEU A 42 2.63 -9.47 -8.05
CA LEU A 42 1.92 -10.64 -8.54
C LEU A 42 1.29 -10.30 -9.90
N ARG A 43 1.71 -11.02 -10.94
CA ARG A 43 1.18 -10.88 -12.31
C ARG A 43 0.44 -12.17 -12.66
N THR A 44 -0.86 -12.08 -12.94
CA THR A 44 -1.69 -13.24 -13.30
C THR A 44 -2.84 -12.81 -14.21
N ASP A 45 -3.10 -13.52 -15.32
CA ASP A 45 -4.29 -13.38 -16.18
C ASP A 45 -4.87 -11.95 -16.31
N GLY A 46 -4.05 -11.00 -16.76
CA GLY A 46 -4.45 -9.60 -16.99
C GLY A 46 -4.46 -8.71 -15.74
N TRP A 47 -4.07 -9.24 -14.58
CA TRP A 47 -3.85 -8.53 -13.33
C TRP A 47 -2.38 -8.24 -13.09
N VAL A 48 -2.12 -7.08 -12.51
CA VAL A 48 -0.84 -6.75 -11.87
C VAL A 48 -1.16 -6.18 -10.49
N ILE A 49 -0.69 -6.85 -9.45
CA ILE A 49 -0.88 -6.45 -8.05
C ILE A 49 0.51 -6.16 -7.49
N GLU A 50 0.74 -4.93 -7.08
CA GLU A 50 2.02 -4.43 -6.61
C GLU A 50 1.88 -4.02 -5.14
N HIS A 51 2.62 -4.69 -4.28
CA HIS A 51 2.70 -4.40 -2.86
C HIS A 51 4.04 -3.78 -2.52
N TRP A 52 3.97 -2.56 -2.00
CA TRP A 52 5.08 -1.75 -1.58
C TRP A 52 5.20 -1.84 -0.06
N THR A 53 6.36 -2.27 0.43
CA THR A 53 6.72 -2.13 1.84
C THR A 53 8.02 -1.35 1.96
N PRO A 54 8.25 -0.65 3.07
CA PRO A 54 9.59 -0.22 3.41
C PRO A 54 10.50 -1.45 3.49
N PHE A 55 11.73 -1.29 3.04
CA PHE A 55 12.77 -2.29 3.22
C PHE A 55 13.38 -2.10 4.62
N ASN A 56 12.82 -2.83 5.59
CA ASN A 56 13.23 -2.93 6.99
C ASN A 56 13.26 -1.59 7.78
N ASP A 57 12.41 -1.48 8.80
CA ASP A 57 12.66 -0.54 9.90
C ASP A 57 14.00 -0.90 10.56
N LEU A 58 14.80 0.13 10.86
CA LEU A 58 15.88 0.01 11.83
C LEU A 58 15.30 -0.64 13.09
N MET A 59 15.88 -1.76 13.53
CA MET A 59 15.47 -2.43 14.76
C MET A 59 15.30 -1.38 15.87
N PRO A 60 14.25 -1.43 16.71
CA PRO A 60 14.09 -0.54 17.85
C PRO A 60 15.23 -0.80 18.85
N GLY A 61 16.36 -0.16 18.62
CA GLY A 61 17.64 -0.43 19.28
C GLY A 61 18.85 0.18 18.55
N GLU A 62 18.82 0.33 17.22
CA GLU A 62 19.96 0.85 16.45
C GLU A 62 20.00 2.38 16.31
N ALA A 63 18.90 3.09 16.59
CA ALA A 63 18.91 4.56 16.72
C ALA A 63 19.09 4.99 18.18
N SER A 64 20.27 4.73 18.76
CA SER A 64 20.63 5.12 20.14
C SER A 64 21.08 6.59 20.24
N SER A 65 20.27 7.53 19.74
CA SER A 65 20.43 8.94 20.11
C SER A 65 19.07 9.66 20.26
N PRO A 66 18.77 10.25 21.44
CA PRO A 66 17.52 10.98 21.67
C PRO A 66 17.30 12.17 20.71
N GLY A 67 18.38 12.74 20.18
CA GLY A 67 18.33 13.86 19.23
C GLY A 67 17.84 13.48 17.84
N TYR A 68 18.09 12.24 17.38
CA TYR A 68 17.71 11.77 16.05
C TYR A 68 16.20 11.54 15.93
N ARG A 69 15.56 10.98 16.97
CA ARG A 69 14.10 10.80 17.00
C ARG A 69 13.33 12.12 16.93
N HIS A 70 13.81 13.14 17.65
CA HIS A 70 13.16 14.47 17.64
C HIS A 70 13.35 15.24 16.33
N ALA A 71 14.39 14.94 15.54
CA ALA A 71 14.61 15.55 14.23
C ALA A 71 13.69 14.93 13.16
N LEU A 72 13.55 13.61 13.13
CA LEU A 72 12.66 12.89 12.21
C LEU A 72 11.17 13.20 12.47
N GLN A 73 10.76 13.25 13.74
CA GLN A 73 9.37 13.50 14.13
C GLN A 73 8.88 14.92 13.77
N ARG A 74 9.81 15.88 13.55
CA ARG A 74 9.48 17.24 13.06
C ARG A 74 9.40 17.34 11.54
N GLN A 75 9.98 16.39 10.79
CA GLN A 75 9.96 16.40 9.33
C GLN A 75 8.70 15.78 8.73
N HIS A 76 8.02 14.89 9.46
CA HIS A 76 6.82 14.19 8.99
C HIS A 76 5.56 14.98 9.40
N THR A 77 5.26 16.05 8.65
CA THR A 77 4.04 16.86 8.84
C THR A 77 2.80 16.23 8.17
N ALA A 78 3.00 15.20 7.34
CA ALA A 78 1.95 14.32 6.83
C ALA A 78 2.09 12.93 7.49
N PRO A 79 0.99 12.19 7.70
CA PRO A 79 1.06 10.82 8.19
C PRO A 79 1.98 10.03 7.27
N ASP A 80 2.97 9.36 7.87
CA ASP A 80 3.84 8.46 7.14
C ASP A 80 2.99 7.23 6.80
N LEU A 81 2.64 7.05 5.53
CA LEU A 81 1.90 5.89 5.04
C LEU A 81 2.88 4.99 4.28
N PRO A 82 3.69 4.19 5.00
CA PRO A 82 4.82 3.47 4.44
C PRO A 82 4.44 2.32 3.50
N TYR A 83 3.23 1.77 3.67
CA TYR A 83 2.76 0.63 2.89
C TYR A 83 1.87 1.08 1.75
N GLY A 84 1.94 0.36 0.64
CA GLY A 84 1.11 0.66 -0.53
C GLY A 84 0.65 -0.58 -1.27
N LEU A 85 -0.52 -0.47 -1.91
CA LEU A 85 -1.06 -1.48 -2.81
C LEU A 85 -1.56 -0.79 -4.08
N ASP A 86 -1.03 -1.25 -5.20
CA ASP A 86 -1.47 -0.85 -6.53
C ASP A 86 -2.06 -2.06 -7.25
N VAL A 87 -3.27 -1.90 -7.77
CA VAL A 87 -3.96 -2.95 -8.53
C VAL A 87 -4.26 -2.43 -9.92
N TRP A 88 -3.81 -3.21 -10.90
CA TRP A 88 -4.05 -2.96 -12.31
C TRP A 88 -4.83 -4.12 -12.92
N ARG A 89 -5.77 -3.78 -13.80
CA ARG A 89 -6.51 -4.74 -14.60
C ARG A 89 -6.45 -4.34 -16.06
N ALA A 90 -6.06 -5.28 -16.92
CA ALA A 90 -5.95 -5.09 -18.38
C ALA A 90 -5.15 -3.82 -18.76
N GLY A 91 -4.12 -3.48 -17.98
CA GLY A 91 -3.26 -2.31 -18.20
C GLY A 91 -3.79 -0.98 -17.64
N ALA A 92 -4.96 -0.95 -16.99
CA ALA A 92 -5.49 0.23 -16.32
C ALA A 92 -5.39 0.10 -14.79
N LYS A 93 -4.94 1.16 -14.11
CA LYS A 93 -4.92 1.21 -12.64
C LYS A 93 -6.34 1.36 -12.13
N VAL A 94 -6.78 0.44 -11.28
CA VAL A 94 -8.15 0.41 -10.74
C VAL A 94 -8.22 0.70 -9.25
N LEU A 95 -7.12 0.45 -8.52
CA LEU A 95 -6.95 0.81 -7.12
C LEU A 95 -5.50 1.25 -6.86
N SER A 96 -5.35 2.31 -6.07
CA SER A 96 -4.08 2.72 -5.48
C SER A 96 -4.35 3.21 -4.06
N MET A 97 -3.71 2.60 -3.07
CA MET A 97 -3.88 2.99 -1.68
C MET A 97 -2.61 2.87 -0.88
N LEU A 98 -2.51 3.69 0.16
CA LEU A 98 -1.41 3.73 1.11
C LEU A 98 -1.96 3.51 2.53
N TRP A 99 -1.17 2.91 3.42
CA TRP A 99 -1.53 2.76 4.83
C TRP A 99 -0.31 2.68 5.74
N SER A 100 -0.57 2.77 7.04
CA SER A 100 0.38 2.61 8.15
C SER A 100 -0.13 1.59 9.17
N ASP A 101 0.75 1.15 10.07
CA ASP A 101 0.42 0.18 11.12
C ASP A 101 -0.57 0.73 12.17
N ASP A 102 -0.69 2.05 12.30
CA ASP A 102 -1.64 2.70 13.21
C ASP A 102 -3.10 2.66 12.70
N GLY A 103 -3.33 2.03 11.56
CA GLY A 103 -4.64 1.91 10.92
C GLY A 103 -5.02 3.11 10.06
N THR A 104 -4.16 4.14 9.94
CA THR A 104 -4.36 5.23 8.99
C THR A 104 -4.18 4.70 7.57
N PHE A 105 -5.07 5.09 6.67
CA PHE A 105 -4.98 4.76 5.26
C PHE A 105 -5.48 5.91 4.39
N GLU A 106 -5.02 5.92 3.15
CA GLU A 106 -5.45 6.84 2.11
C GLU A 106 -5.65 6.08 0.81
N VAL A 107 -6.82 6.25 0.19
CA VAL A 107 -7.11 5.72 -1.15
C VAL A 107 -6.87 6.84 -2.14
N SER A 108 -5.81 6.71 -2.94
CA SER A 108 -5.41 7.71 -3.95
C SER A 108 -6.24 7.57 -5.22
N ASP A 109 -6.50 6.34 -5.66
CA ASP A 109 -7.29 6.02 -6.84
C ASP A 109 -8.22 4.85 -6.54
N PHE A 110 -9.49 4.98 -6.93
CA PHE A 110 -10.45 3.88 -6.87
C PHE A 110 -11.50 4.02 -7.97
N VAL A 111 -11.39 3.18 -9.00
CA VAL A 111 -12.37 3.14 -10.11
C VAL A 111 -13.44 2.13 -9.74
N ARG A 112 -14.71 2.53 -9.71
CA ARG A 112 -15.82 1.58 -9.45
C ARG A 112 -16.08 0.67 -10.66
N GLY A 113 -16.39 -0.60 -10.45
CA GLY A 113 -16.83 -1.50 -11.51
C GLY A 113 -16.82 -2.99 -11.18
N GLY A 114 -17.14 -3.82 -12.17
CA GLY A 114 -17.21 -5.29 -12.02
C GLY A 114 -15.90 -5.95 -11.62
N TRP A 115 -14.77 -5.26 -11.76
CA TRP A 115 -13.47 -5.76 -11.31
C TRP A 115 -13.37 -5.96 -9.80
N GLU A 116 -14.17 -5.24 -9.00
CA GLU A 116 -14.18 -5.39 -7.54
C GLU A 116 -14.54 -6.84 -7.16
N VAL A 117 -15.57 -7.39 -7.81
CA VAL A 117 -16.02 -8.78 -7.61
C VAL A 117 -14.99 -9.77 -8.16
N ASP A 118 -14.42 -9.48 -9.33
CA ASP A 118 -13.41 -10.34 -9.94
C ASP A 118 -12.13 -10.40 -9.10
N ALA A 119 -11.73 -9.30 -8.46
CA ALA A 119 -10.57 -9.23 -7.57
C ALA A 119 -10.78 -10.07 -6.31
N LEU A 120 -11.99 -10.04 -5.73
CA LEU A 120 -12.36 -10.84 -4.57
C LEU A 120 -12.51 -12.35 -4.87
N ALA A 121 -12.44 -12.74 -6.15
CA ALA A 121 -12.50 -14.13 -6.60
C ALA A 121 -11.13 -14.73 -6.97
N LEU A 122 -10.04 -13.94 -6.89
CA LEU A 122 -8.65 -14.39 -7.11
C LEU A 122 -8.12 -15.25 -5.95
#